data_AF-A0A022QDB7-F1
#
_entry.id   AF-A0A022QDB7-F1
#
_cell.length_a   1.000
_cell.length_b   1.000
_cell.length_c   1.000
_cell.angle_alpha   90.00
_cell.angle_beta   90.00
_cell.angle_gamma   90.00
#
_symmetry.space_group_name_H-M   'P 1'
#
loop_
_entity.id
_entity.type
_entity.pdbx_description
1 polymer ?
#
loop_
_entity_poly.entity_id
_entity_poly.type
_entity_poly.pdbx_seq_one_letter_code
_entity_poly.pdbx_strand_id
1 'polypeptide(L)'
;MAANSSLSSPMDPLAREKNARGIQLIEDMTRNADTVQKNFLSEILTRNSDTEYLKKFNLNGATDQETFKSKIPIITYDDIEPFVRRIADGDRSPILSSLPISEFIFSSGTSSGEPKLIPSGREESNRRHLLFSLMTSIINLRNFMHVYCNKGKF
;
A
#
# COMPACT_ATOMS: atom_id res chain seq x y z
N MET A 1 28.88 5.53 -44.15
CA MET A 1 29.26 4.71 -42.97
C MET A 1 28.13 4.86 -41.96
N ALA A 2 27.29 3.83 -41.82
CA ALA A 2 26.12 3.85 -40.95
C ALA A 2 26.55 3.55 -39.50
N ALA A 3 26.20 4.44 -38.57
CA ALA A 3 26.43 4.25 -37.15
C ALA A 3 25.29 3.43 -36.53
N ASN A 4 25.62 2.19 -36.17
CA ASN A 4 25.08 1.34 -35.12
C ASN A 4 23.58 1.36 -34.82
N SER A 5 22.95 0.26 -35.23
CA SER A 5 21.83 -0.37 -34.55
C SER A 5 22.11 -0.54 -33.05
N SER A 6 21.43 0.23 -32.20
CA SER A 6 21.29 -0.09 -30.77
C SER A 6 20.34 -1.28 -30.63
N LEU A 7 20.90 -2.48 -30.83
CA LEU A 7 20.26 -3.73 -30.46
C LEU A 7 19.95 -3.64 -28.95
N SER A 8 18.66 -3.59 -28.58
CA SER A 8 18.23 -3.65 -27.18
C SER A 8 18.91 -4.86 -26.53
N SER A 9 19.81 -4.63 -25.57
CA SER A 9 20.43 -5.71 -24.80
C SER A 9 19.32 -6.62 -24.25
N PRO A 10 19.46 -7.95 -24.30
CA PRO A 10 18.53 -8.83 -23.63
C PRO A 10 18.46 -8.42 -22.16
N MET A 11 17.24 -8.19 -21.66
CA MET A 11 16.98 -7.88 -20.25
C MET A 11 17.69 -8.92 -19.39
N ASP A 12 18.47 -8.42 -18.43
CA ASP A 12 19.18 -9.19 -17.41
C ASP A 12 18.26 -10.30 -16.82
N PRO A 13 18.74 -11.55 -16.71
CA PRO A 13 17.91 -12.67 -16.24
C PRO A 13 17.25 -12.43 -14.88
N LEU A 14 17.94 -11.77 -13.95
CA LEU A 14 17.39 -11.45 -12.63
C LEU A 14 16.26 -10.41 -12.73
N ALA A 15 16.43 -9.39 -13.56
CA ALA A 15 15.35 -8.41 -13.83
C ALA A 15 14.11 -9.08 -14.44
N ARG A 16 14.29 -10.08 -15.32
CA ARG A 16 13.19 -10.85 -15.92
C ARG A 16 12.45 -11.67 -14.89
N GLU A 17 13.16 -12.39 -14.02
CA GLU A 17 12.57 -13.17 -12.95
C GLU A 17 11.78 -12.28 -11.98
N LYS A 18 12.35 -11.14 -11.59
CA LYS A 18 11.67 -10.17 -10.71
C LYS A 18 10.34 -9.67 -11.33
N ASN A 19 10.34 -9.33 -12.61
CA ASN A 19 9.13 -8.91 -13.31
C ASN A 19 8.09 -10.04 -13.37
N ALA A 20 8.51 -11.28 -13.66
CA ALA A 20 7.62 -12.44 -13.70
C ALA A 20 6.96 -12.70 -12.34
N ARG A 21 7.75 -12.65 -11.26
CA ARG A 21 7.23 -12.75 -9.87
C ARG A 21 6.24 -11.62 -9.55
N GLY A 22 6.54 -10.40 -10.00
CA GLY A 22 5.64 -9.26 -9.81
C GLY A 22 4.30 -9.44 -10.52
N ILE A 23 4.30 -9.92 -11.77
CA ILE A 23 3.07 -10.21 -12.52
C ILE A 23 2.28 -11.33 -11.85
N GLN A 24 2.95 -12.41 -11.44
CA GLN A 24 2.30 -13.52 -10.73
C GLN A 24 1.64 -13.04 -9.43
N LEU A 25 2.30 -12.18 -8.66
CA LEU A 25 1.73 -11.60 -7.45
C LEU A 25 0.46 -10.78 -7.74
N ILE A 26 0.45 -9.99 -8.81
CA ILE A 26 -0.74 -9.22 -9.22
C ILE A 26 -1.89 -10.17 -9.55
N GLU A 27 -1.64 -11.21 -10.35
CA GLU A 27 -2.64 -12.22 -10.70
C GLU A 27 -3.22 -12.91 -9.46
N ASP A 28 -2.37 -13.36 -8.55
CA ASP A 28 -2.80 -14.05 -7.35
C ASP A 28 -3.60 -13.14 -6.41
N MET A 29 -3.17 -11.88 -6.24
CA MET A 29 -3.87 -10.91 -5.39
C MET A 29 -5.22 -10.50 -5.97
N THR A 30 -5.31 -10.30 -7.29
CA THR A 30 -6.54 -9.84 -7.95
C THR A 30 -7.55 -10.96 -8.11
N ARG A 31 -7.10 -12.20 -8.37
CA ARG A 31 -7.96 -13.38 -8.46
C ARG A 31 -8.59 -13.76 -7.12
N ASN A 32 -7.88 -13.53 -6.01
CA ASN A 32 -8.31 -13.89 -4.65
C ASN A 32 -8.66 -12.66 -3.79
N ALA A 33 -9.10 -11.56 -4.42
CA ALA A 33 -9.24 -10.26 -3.77
C ALA A 33 -10.08 -10.28 -2.47
N ASP A 34 -11.21 -11.02 -2.46
CA ASP A 34 -12.06 -11.13 -1.27
C ASP A 34 -11.32 -11.76 -0.07
N THR A 35 -10.62 -12.87 -0.30
CA THR A 35 -9.83 -13.55 0.74
C THR A 35 -8.66 -12.67 1.20
N VAL A 36 -7.97 -12.03 0.27
CA VAL A 36 -6.87 -11.10 0.57
C VAL A 36 -7.36 -9.95 1.45
N GLN A 37 -8.50 -9.33 1.13
CA GLN A 37 -9.07 -8.23 1.91
C GLN A 37 -9.54 -8.67 3.30
N LYS A 38 -10.18 -9.84 3.42
CA LYS A 38 -10.60 -10.40 4.72
C LYS A 38 -9.42 -10.68 5.63
N ASN A 39 -8.37 -11.30 5.09
CA ASN A 39 -7.14 -11.58 5.84
C ASN A 39 -6.44 -10.28 6.26
N PHE A 40 -6.38 -9.29 5.36
CA PHE A 40 -5.75 -8.01 5.65
C PHE A 40 -6.50 -7.22 6.73
N LEU A 41 -7.84 -7.20 6.68
CA LEU A 41 -8.66 -6.59 7.75
C LEU A 41 -8.42 -7.30 9.09
N SER A 42 -8.45 -8.63 9.11
CA SER A 42 -8.20 -9.41 10.32
C SER A 42 -6.81 -9.12 10.91
N GLU A 43 -5.79 -9.01 10.07
CA GLU A 43 -4.43 -8.65 10.47
C GLU A 43 -4.38 -7.23 11.09
N ILE A 44 -5.00 -6.24 10.44
CA ILE A 44 -5.08 -4.87 10.97
C ILE A 44 -5.74 -4.86 12.35
N LEU A 45 -6.89 -5.53 12.50
CA LEU A 45 -7.66 -5.53 13.75
C LEU A 45 -6.94 -6.30 14.86
N THR A 46 -6.33 -7.43 14.53
CA THR A 46 -5.52 -8.22 15.47
C THR A 46 -4.35 -7.40 15.98
N ARG A 47 -3.61 -6.78 15.07
CA ARG A 47 -2.40 -6.02 15.39
C ARG A 47 -2.70 -4.77 16.21
N ASN A 48 -3.84 -4.13 15.96
CA ASN A 48 -4.20 -2.84 16.56
C ASN A 48 -5.27 -2.94 17.66
N SER A 49 -5.62 -4.15 18.12
CA SER A 49 -6.69 -4.40 19.10
C SER A 49 -6.53 -3.57 20.38
N ASP A 50 -5.29 -3.29 20.76
CA ASP A 50 -4.95 -2.58 22.00
C ASP A 50 -4.77 -1.07 21.85
N THR A 51 -4.94 -0.54 20.64
CA THR A 51 -4.79 0.89 20.37
C THR A 51 -5.90 1.72 21.01
N GLU A 52 -5.59 2.96 21.39
CA GLU A 52 -6.56 3.88 21.99
C GLU A 52 -7.80 4.03 21.11
N TYR A 53 -7.62 4.14 19.79
CA TYR A 53 -8.72 4.33 18.85
C TYR A 53 -9.67 3.12 18.79
N LEU A 54 -9.15 1.90 18.59
CA LEU A 54 -10.00 0.71 18.51
C LEU A 54 -10.63 0.34 19.85
N LYS A 55 -9.97 0.64 20.98
CA LYS A 55 -10.56 0.45 22.31
C LYS A 55 -11.83 1.28 22.53
N LYS A 56 -11.95 2.46 21.93
CA LYS A 56 -13.18 3.30 22.04
C LYS A 56 -14.44 2.61 21.52
N PHE A 57 -14.28 1.69 20.57
CA PHE A 57 -15.40 1.00 19.92
C PHE A 57 -15.66 -0.40 20.47
N ASN A 58 -14.94 -0.82 21.52
CA ASN A 58 -15.16 -2.08 22.22
C ASN A 58 -15.26 -3.29 21.27
N LEU A 59 -14.32 -3.41 20.32
CA LEU A 59 -14.24 -4.56 19.42
C LEU A 59 -13.96 -5.87 20.19
N ASN A 60 -13.39 -5.80 21.40
CA ASN A 60 -13.13 -6.95 22.28
C ASN A 60 -12.36 -8.09 21.59
N GLY A 61 -11.40 -7.74 20.75
CA GLY A 61 -10.60 -8.71 20.00
C GLY A 61 -11.30 -9.32 18.78
N ALA A 62 -12.51 -8.88 18.42
CA ALA A 62 -13.17 -9.29 17.19
C ALA A 62 -12.38 -8.78 15.97
N THR A 63 -12.17 -9.66 15.00
CA THR A 63 -11.41 -9.41 13.77
C THR A 63 -12.23 -9.68 12.51
N ASP A 64 -13.49 -10.06 12.67
CA ASP A 64 -14.40 -10.35 11.56
C ASP A 64 -15.01 -9.07 10.95
N GLN A 65 -15.38 -9.19 9.68
CA GLN A 65 -15.88 -8.07 8.89
C GLN A 65 -17.23 -7.53 9.40
N GLU A 66 -18.10 -8.39 9.94
CA GLU A 66 -19.46 -8.02 10.36
C GLU A 66 -19.42 -7.18 11.63
N THR A 67 -18.61 -7.61 12.61
CA THR A 67 -18.36 -6.84 13.84
C THR A 67 -17.65 -5.53 13.53
N PHE A 68 -16.66 -5.52 12.64
CA PHE A 68 -15.99 -4.28 12.22
C PHE A 68 -16.99 -3.27 11.64
N LYS A 69 -17.83 -3.70 10.68
CA LYS A 69 -18.82 -2.85 10.03
C LYS A 69 -19.90 -2.31 10.98
N SER A 70 -20.28 -3.09 11.99
CA SER A 70 -21.32 -2.70 12.95
C SER A 70 -20.82 -1.76 14.05
N LYS A 71 -19.53 -1.82 14.40
CA LYS A 71 -18.96 -1.05 15.53
C LYS A 71 -18.12 0.15 15.12
N ILE A 72 -17.39 0.06 14.00
CA ILE A 72 -16.47 1.13 13.57
C ILE A 72 -17.20 2.09 12.63
N PRO A 73 -17.33 3.38 12.99
CA PRO A 73 -18.01 4.36 12.17
C PRO A 73 -17.18 4.70 10.92
N ILE A 74 -17.86 5.15 9.88
CA ILE A 74 -17.21 5.83 8.76
C ILE A 74 -16.87 7.25 9.23
N ILE A 75 -15.61 7.65 9.07
CA ILE A 75 -15.07 8.89 9.60
C ILE A 75 -14.46 9.77 8.51
N THR A 76 -14.25 11.03 8.85
CA THR A 76 -13.49 12.02 8.08
C THR A 76 -12.14 12.28 8.75
N TYR A 77 -11.32 13.16 8.15
CA TYR A 77 -10.04 13.54 8.75
C TYR A 77 -10.22 14.30 10.07
N ASP A 78 -11.26 15.13 10.16
CA ASP A 78 -11.48 16.00 11.33
C ASP A 78 -11.79 15.17 12.59
N ASP A 79 -12.39 14.00 12.42
CA ASP A 79 -12.65 13.04 13.51
C ASP A 79 -11.36 12.42 14.09
N ILE A 80 -10.30 12.32 13.28
CA ILE A 80 -9.01 11.72 13.68
C ILE A 80 -7.90 12.74 13.93
N GLU A 81 -8.07 13.99 13.49
CA GLU A 81 -7.05 15.03 13.61
C GLU A 81 -6.52 15.18 15.05
N PRO A 82 -7.35 15.16 16.13
CA PRO A 82 -6.84 15.27 17.49
C PRO A 82 -5.84 14.18 17.87
N PHE A 83 -6.03 12.96 17.36
CA PHE A 83 -5.10 11.85 17.58
C PHE A 83 -3.82 12.05 16.78
N VAL A 84 -3.93 12.48 15.53
CA VAL A 84 -2.79 12.77 14.64
C VAL A 84 -1.91 13.86 15.24
N ARG A 85 -2.51 14.95 15.77
CA ARG A 85 -1.78 16.05 16.43
C ARG A 85 -1.03 15.58 17.65
N ARG A 86 -1.64 14.78 18.53
CA ARG A 86 -0.94 14.18 19.68
C ARG A 86 0.30 13.37 19.26
N ILE A 87 0.19 12.58 18.20
CA ILE A 87 1.35 11.81 17.68
C ILE A 87 2.43 12.77 17.16
N ALA A 88 2.03 13.82 16.42
CA ALA A 88 2.95 14.83 15.90
C ALA A 88 3.67 15.60 17.03
N ASP A 89 2.96 15.91 18.11
CA ASP A 89 3.48 16.61 19.29
C ASP A 89 4.40 15.74 20.16
N GLY A 90 4.53 14.44 19.85
CA GLY A 90 5.50 13.56 20.48
C GLY A 90 4.92 12.38 21.25
N ASP A 91 3.59 12.22 21.31
CA ASP A 91 2.99 11.03 21.92
C ASP A 91 3.40 9.77 21.13
N ARG A 92 3.94 8.78 21.85
CA ARG A 92 4.40 7.49 21.29
C ARG A 92 3.58 6.32 21.81
N SER A 93 2.53 6.58 22.59
CA SER A 93 1.58 5.54 22.98
C SER A 93 0.85 4.98 21.74
N PRO A 94 0.33 3.74 21.80
CA PRO A 94 -0.36 3.11 20.67
C PRO A 94 -1.74 3.75 20.47
N ILE A 95 -1.80 4.91 19.81
CA ILE A 95 -3.03 5.67 19.62
C ILE A 95 -3.86 5.13 18.45
N LEU A 96 -3.31 5.22 17.23
CA LEU A 96 -3.94 4.77 15.98
C LEU A 96 -3.36 3.45 15.46
N SER A 97 -2.14 3.12 15.88
CA SER A 97 -1.38 1.97 15.43
C SER A 97 -0.55 1.42 16.59
N SER A 98 -0.43 0.09 16.70
CA SER A 98 0.49 -0.54 17.64
C SER A 98 1.95 -0.47 17.16
N LEU A 99 2.18 -0.31 15.86
CA LEU A 99 3.48 -0.02 15.30
C LEU A 99 3.80 1.48 15.36
N PRO A 100 5.07 1.85 15.61
CA PRO A 100 5.47 3.26 15.65
C PRO A 100 5.22 3.99 14.34
N ILE A 101 4.63 5.19 14.45
CA ILE A 101 4.56 6.15 13.35
C ILE A 101 5.96 6.77 13.18
N SER A 102 6.52 6.64 11.98
CA SER A 102 7.88 7.11 11.67
C SER A 102 7.91 8.42 10.91
N GLU A 103 6.85 8.75 10.19
CA GLU A 103 6.76 9.93 9.33
C GLU A 103 5.29 10.39 9.17
N PHE A 104 5.10 11.63 8.73
CA PHE A 104 3.82 12.14 8.27
C PHE A 104 3.91 12.50 6.79
N ILE A 105 2.93 12.04 6.02
CA ILE A 105 2.78 12.37 4.61
C ILE A 105 1.78 13.51 4.49
N PHE A 106 2.19 14.61 3.86
CA PHE A 106 1.29 15.73 3.58
C PHE A 106 0.39 15.37 2.39
N SER A 107 -0.92 15.34 2.64
CA SER A 107 -1.92 15.18 1.58
C SER A 107 -2.08 16.50 0.80
N SER A 108 -2.41 16.42 -0.50
CA SER A 108 -2.78 17.60 -1.29
C SER A 108 -4.10 18.23 -0.86
N GLY A 109 -4.98 17.46 -0.19
CA GLY A 109 -6.18 17.97 0.44
C GLY A 109 -5.89 18.65 1.79
N THR A 110 -6.64 19.70 2.09
CA THR A 110 -6.48 20.50 3.31
C THR A 110 -7.63 20.28 4.29
N SER A 111 -7.38 20.52 5.58
CA SER A 111 -8.40 20.78 6.59
C SER A 111 -8.05 22.09 7.29
N SER A 112 -9.04 22.99 7.42
CA SER A 112 -8.86 24.32 8.01
C SER A 112 -7.72 25.15 7.39
N GLY A 113 -7.47 24.99 6.09
CA GLY A 113 -6.42 25.70 5.36
C GLY A 113 -5.03 25.04 5.37
N GLU A 114 -4.81 24.04 6.23
CA GLU A 114 -3.53 23.34 6.36
C GLU A 114 -3.59 21.96 5.67
N PRO A 115 -2.49 21.46 5.08
CA PRO A 115 -2.47 20.13 4.50
C PRO A 115 -2.67 19.05 5.56
N LYS A 116 -3.44 18.01 5.23
CA LYS A 116 -3.70 16.89 6.13
C LYS A 116 -2.42 16.08 6.38
N LEU A 117 -2.14 15.77 7.64
CA LEU A 117 -1.03 14.94 8.06
C LEU A 117 -1.46 13.47 8.11
N ILE A 118 -0.92 12.64 7.22
CA ILE A 118 -1.23 11.21 7.19
C ILE A 118 -0.12 10.43 7.91
N PRO A 119 -0.40 9.80 9.06
CA PRO A 119 0.60 9.03 9.79
C PRO A 119 1.02 7.80 9.00
N SER A 120 2.33 7.56 8.89
CA SER A 120 2.91 6.44 8.15
C SER A 120 4.03 5.76 8.95
N GLY A 121 3.99 4.43 8.99
CA GLY A 121 5.03 3.58 9.58
C GLY A 121 5.98 3.02 8.53
N ARG A 122 7.08 2.40 8.98
CA ARG A 122 8.10 1.81 8.09
C ARG A 122 7.54 0.71 7.18
N GLU A 123 6.62 -0.11 7.69
CA GLU A 123 6.01 -1.19 6.92
C GLU A 123 5.17 -0.65 5.76
N GLU A 124 4.40 0.42 5.99
CA GLU A 124 3.64 1.10 4.93
C GLU A 124 4.56 1.68 3.86
N SER A 125 5.72 2.23 4.25
CA SER A 125 6.73 2.65 3.28
C SER A 125 7.20 1.49 2.39
N ASN A 126 7.47 0.32 2.96
CA ASN A 126 7.84 -0.87 2.19
C ASN A 126 6.71 -1.32 1.24
N ARG A 127 5.44 -1.26 1.68
CA ARG A 127 4.28 -1.59 0.85
C ARG A 127 4.14 -0.62 -0.34
N ARG A 128 4.41 0.68 -0.15
CA ARG A 128 4.46 1.66 -1.26
C ARG A 128 5.57 1.33 -2.26
N HIS A 129 6.76 0.97 -1.79
CA HIS A 129 7.86 0.55 -2.68
C HIS A 129 7.51 -0.71 -3.47
N LEU A 130 6.85 -1.69 -2.84
CA LEU A 130 6.34 -2.88 -3.53
C LEU A 130 5.37 -2.50 -4.65
N LEU A 131 4.40 -1.61 -4.38
CA LEU A 131 3.45 -1.14 -5.40
C LEU A 131 4.17 -0.55 -6.62
N PHE A 132 5.18 0.32 -6.42
CA PHE A 132 5.97 0.86 -7.53
C PHE A 132 6.70 -0.24 -8.30
N SER A 133 7.28 -1.23 -7.61
CA SER A 133 7.93 -2.38 -8.26
C SER A 133 6.96 -3.22 -9.08
N LEU A 134 5.71 -3.37 -8.64
CA LEU A 134 4.66 -4.07 -9.38
C LEU A 134 4.24 -3.30 -10.64
N MET A 135 4.09 -1.97 -10.54
CA MET A 135 3.83 -1.11 -11.70
C MET A 135 4.94 -1.21 -12.75
N THR A 136 6.20 -1.21 -12.32
CA THR A 136 7.35 -1.44 -13.22
C THR A 136 7.27 -2.78 -13.92
N SER A 137 6.85 -3.85 -13.21
CA SER A 137 6.70 -5.18 -13.80
C SER A 137 5.68 -5.20 -14.94
N ILE A 138 4.56 -4.49 -14.79
CA ILE A 138 3.53 -4.32 -15.83
C ILE A 138 4.04 -3.49 -17.01
N ILE A 139 4.73 -2.38 -16.76
CA ILE A 139 5.30 -1.53 -17.82
C ILE A 139 6.30 -2.34 -18.66
N ASN A 140 7.15 -3.13 -18.00
CA ASN A 140 8.13 -3.99 -18.66
C ASN A 140 7.46 -5.10 -19.49
N LEU A 141 6.37 -5.69 -19.00
CA LEU A 141 5.57 -6.64 -19.78
C LEU A 141 5.04 -6.01 -21.07
N ARG A 142 4.47 -4.80 -20.97
CA ARG A 142 3.89 -4.09 -22.13
C ARG A 142 4.95 -3.68 -23.14
N ASN A 143 6.09 -3.18 -22.69
CA ASN A 143 7.22 -2.84 -23.55
C ASN A 143 7.80 -4.09 -24.24
N PHE A 144 7.85 -5.22 -23.54
CA PHE A 144 8.24 -6.50 -24.13
C PHE A 144 7.24 -6.92 -25.23
N MET A 145 5.94 -6.89 -24.96
CA MET A 145 4.93 -7.24 -25.97
C MET A 145 4.96 -6.31 -27.19
N HIS A 146 5.18 -5.01 -27.01
CA HIS A 146 5.27 -4.05 -28.12
C HIS A 146 6.51 -4.25 -29.00
N VAL A 147 7.65 -4.60 -28.39
CA VAL A 147 8.91 -4.88 -29.13
C VAL A 147 8.84 -6.21 -29.88
N TYR A 148 8.19 -7.24 -29.31
CA TYR A 148 8.11 -8.56 -29.93
C TYR A 148 6.97 -8.69 -30.96
N CYS A 149 5.79 -8.09 -30.74
CA CYS A 149 4.70 -8.12 -31.74
C CYS A 149 5.00 -7.30 -33.00
N ASN A 150 5.78 -6.21 -32.91
CA ASN A 150 6.14 -5.41 -34.09
C ASN A 150 7.33 -5.98 -34.88
N LYS A 151 8.08 -6.95 -34.34
CA LYS A 151 9.14 -7.66 -35.08
C LYS A 151 8.61 -8.77 -36.00
N GLY A 152 7.31 -9.04 -36.00
CA GLY A 152 6.65 -10.00 -36.91
C GLY A 152 5.99 -9.38 -38.15
N LYS A 153 6.25 -8.10 -38.45
CA LYS A 153 5.72 -7.40 -39.63
C LYS A 153 6.85 -6.74 -40.43
N PHE A 154 7.79 -7.53 -40.96
CA PHE A 154 8.60 -7.21 -42.13
C PHE A 154 8.97 -8.50 -42.83
#